data_AF-A0A6D2I517-F1
#
_entry.id   AF-A0A6D2I517-F1
#
_cell.length_a   1.000
_cell.length_b   1.000
_cell.length_c   1.000
_cell.angle_alpha   90.00
_cell.angle_beta   90.00
_cell.angle_gamma   90.00
#
_symmetry.space_group_name_H-M   'P 1'
#
loop_
_entity.id
_entity.type
_entity.pdbx_description
1 polymer ?
#
loop_
_entity_poly.entity_id
_entity_poly.type
_entity_poly.pdbx_seq_one_letter_code
_entity_poly.pdbx_strand_id
1 'polypeptide(L)'
;MASKKTAGGDDGNSNQLEKVQARRRWSNAEDGALVTAWLNTSKDGVIANEQKAQAFWKRVCNYYHGCTAVKDFPPRLWNTCKQRWTKINKEVQLFCGCFDQASRQATSGQSDDDIFQMAYKFYYQDHKTNFILDHAWRALRNDQKWRSLNRDKGKTQSKKSTAT
;
A
#
# COMPACT_ATOMS: atom_id res chain seq x y z
N MET A 1 -41.18 -18.18 -62.88
CA MET A 1 -39.72 -17.89 -62.87
C MET A 1 -39.46 -17.02 -61.63
N ALA A 2 -38.99 -17.64 -60.54
CA ALA A 2 -37.60 -17.55 -60.03
C ALA A 2 -37.24 -16.12 -59.55
N SER A 3 -37.29 -15.77 -58.26
CA SER A 3 -36.42 -16.11 -57.10
C SER A 3 -35.02 -15.48 -57.06
N LYS A 4 -34.74 -14.79 -55.93
CA LYS A 4 -33.45 -14.38 -55.30
C LYS A 4 -32.69 -13.20 -55.98
N LYS A 5 -31.98 -12.30 -55.29
CA LYS A 5 -31.12 -12.48 -54.09
C LYS A 5 -30.64 -11.12 -53.46
N THR A 6 -30.68 -11.04 -52.11
CA THR A 6 -29.74 -10.44 -51.08
C THR A 6 -29.30 -8.96 -51.15
N ALA A 7 -28.98 -8.23 -50.06
CA ALA A 7 -28.52 -8.49 -48.68
C ALA A 7 -29.00 -7.35 -47.74
N GLY A 8 -29.30 -7.52 -46.43
CA GLY A 8 -28.36 -7.69 -45.29
C GLY A 8 -27.85 -6.32 -44.80
N GLY A 9 -27.90 -5.88 -43.54
CA GLY A 9 -28.33 -6.45 -42.28
C GLY A 9 -28.52 -5.32 -41.23
N ASP A 10 -29.28 -5.65 -40.19
CA ASP A 10 -29.50 -4.90 -38.96
C ASP A 10 -28.30 -5.11 -38.02
N ASP A 11 -27.71 -4.03 -37.50
CA ASP A 11 -26.82 -4.11 -36.33
C ASP A 11 -27.05 -2.88 -35.45
N GLY A 12 -27.71 -3.15 -34.33
CA GLY A 12 -28.12 -2.19 -33.33
C GLY A 12 -26.95 -1.41 -32.72
N ASN A 13 -27.13 -0.09 -32.70
CA ASN A 13 -26.33 0.85 -31.92
C ASN A 13 -26.57 0.64 -30.42
N SER A 14 -25.97 -0.41 -29.85
CA SER A 14 -25.83 -0.60 -28.41
C SER A 14 -24.60 0.18 -27.93
N ASN A 15 -24.67 1.51 -27.96
CA ASN A 15 -23.72 2.31 -27.20
C ASN A 15 -24.18 2.35 -25.75
N GLN A 16 -23.93 1.22 -25.10
CA GLN A 16 -24.13 0.99 -23.69
C GLN A 16 -23.38 2.07 -22.92
N LEU A 17 -24.15 2.89 -22.20
CA LEU A 17 -23.69 3.84 -21.19
C LEU A 17 -22.55 3.21 -20.38
N GLU A 18 -21.31 3.56 -20.70
CA GLU A 18 -20.16 3.29 -19.87
C GLU A 18 -20.41 4.00 -18.54
N LYS A 19 -20.97 3.24 -17.59
CA LYS A 19 -20.96 3.59 -16.18
C LYS A 19 -19.49 3.79 -15.82
N VAL A 20 -19.05 5.05 -15.71
CA VAL A 20 -17.75 5.42 -15.15
C VAL A 20 -17.65 4.72 -13.79
N GLN A 21 -16.98 3.58 -13.77
CA GLN A 21 -16.95 2.72 -12.60
C GLN A 21 -16.10 3.45 -11.56
N ALA A 22 -16.76 3.97 -10.53
CA ALA A 22 -16.11 4.74 -9.49
C ALA A 22 -14.86 3.98 -9.00
N ARG A 23 -13.71 4.66 -8.99
CA ARG A 23 -12.43 4.06 -8.59
C ARG A 23 -12.60 3.38 -7.23
N ARG A 24 -12.51 2.05 -7.20
CA ARG A 24 -12.67 1.26 -5.98
C ARG A 24 -11.64 1.70 -4.93
N ARG A 25 -12.14 2.29 -3.85
CA ARG A 25 -11.34 2.74 -2.69
C ARG A 25 -10.78 1.52 -1.95
N TRP A 26 -9.70 1.73 -1.23
CA TRP A 26 -9.13 0.73 -0.32
C TRP A 26 -9.75 0.87 1.06
N SER A 27 -10.21 -0.22 1.65
CA SER A 27 -10.70 -0.25 3.03
C SER A 27 -9.59 -0.62 4.03
N ASN A 28 -9.84 -0.39 5.33
CA ASN A 28 -8.91 -0.81 6.38
C ASN A 28 -8.70 -2.34 6.40
N ALA A 29 -9.74 -3.11 6.07
CA ALA A 29 -9.65 -4.57 5.95
C ALA A 29 -8.72 -4.97 4.79
N GLU A 30 -8.85 -4.32 3.63
CA GLU A 30 -7.96 -4.57 2.48
C GLU A 30 -6.52 -4.15 2.77
N ASP A 31 -6.30 -3.00 3.43
CA ASP A 31 -4.96 -2.58 3.83
C ASP A 31 -4.33 -3.56 4.83
N GLY A 32 -5.09 -4.00 5.83
CA GLY A 32 -4.62 -4.98 6.81
C GLY A 32 -4.25 -6.31 6.17
N ALA A 33 -5.07 -6.80 5.24
CA ALA A 33 -4.78 -8.00 4.46
C ALA A 33 -3.51 -7.81 3.61
N LEU A 34 -3.34 -6.66 2.97
CA LEU A 34 -2.17 -6.36 2.14
C LEU A 34 -0.88 -6.27 2.97
N VAL A 35 -0.94 -5.62 4.14
CA VAL A 35 0.18 -5.53 5.08
C VAL A 35 0.61 -6.93 5.54
N THR A 36 -0.36 -7.75 5.93
CA THR A 36 -0.12 -9.13 6.35
C THR A 36 0.50 -9.97 5.22
N ALA A 37 -0.04 -9.86 4.01
CA ALA A 37 0.47 -10.56 2.83
C ALA A 37 1.91 -10.16 2.50
N TRP A 38 2.24 -8.85 2.59
CA TRP A 38 3.60 -8.38 2.39
C TRP A 38 4.54 -8.91 3.46
N LEU A 39 4.16 -8.87 4.74
CA LEU A 39 4.96 -9.37 5.85
C LEU A 39 5.29 -10.86 5.69
N ASN A 40 4.30 -11.69 5.33
CA ASN A 40 4.50 -13.12 5.07
C ASN A 40 5.47 -13.34 3.90
N THR A 41 5.23 -12.68 2.77
CA THR A 41 6.08 -12.82 1.57
C THR A 41 7.49 -12.30 1.82
N SER A 42 7.64 -11.23 2.60
CA SER A 42 8.93 -10.59 2.83
C SER A 42 9.89 -11.52 3.55
N LYS A 43 9.39 -12.41 4.43
CA LYS A 43 10.19 -13.38 5.19
C LYS A 43 10.88 -14.40 4.27
N ASP A 44 10.23 -14.75 3.16
CA ASP A 44 10.77 -15.63 2.11
C ASP A 44 11.83 -14.87 1.29
N GLY A 45 13.11 -15.02 1.65
CA GLY A 45 14.25 -14.15 1.29
C GLY A 45 14.60 -13.95 -0.19
N VAL A 46 13.70 -13.42 -1.02
CA VAL A 46 13.91 -13.23 -2.45
C VAL A 46 13.47 -11.84 -2.90
N ILE A 47 14.36 -10.84 -2.93
CA ILE A 47 14.22 -9.71 -3.87
C ILE A 47 15.60 -9.15 -4.27
N ALA A 48 16.07 -9.48 -5.49
CA ALA A 48 17.18 -8.78 -6.15
C ALA A 48 17.14 -9.00 -7.68
N ASN A 49 16.20 -8.32 -8.35
CA ASN A 49 16.10 -7.91 -9.77
C ASN A 49 14.62 -7.62 -10.16
N GLU A 50 14.35 -7.00 -11.30
CA GLU A 50 12.98 -6.58 -11.69
C GLU A 50 12.01 -7.75 -11.91
N GLN A 51 12.48 -8.86 -12.50
CA GLN A 51 11.67 -10.07 -12.66
C GLN A 51 11.29 -10.67 -11.30
N LYS A 52 12.25 -10.71 -10.35
CA LYS A 52 12.00 -11.10 -8.96
C LYS A 52 11.07 -10.12 -8.25
N ALA A 53 11.11 -8.83 -8.58
CA ALA A 53 10.17 -7.84 -8.02
C ALA A 53 8.74 -8.09 -8.51
N GLN A 54 8.52 -8.35 -9.79
CA GLN A 54 7.19 -8.72 -10.31
C GLN A 54 6.71 -10.04 -9.68
N ALA A 55 7.55 -11.06 -9.62
CA ALA A 55 7.23 -12.35 -8.99
C ALA A 55 6.89 -12.19 -7.50
N PHE A 56 7.64 -11.35 -6.79
CA PHE A 56 7.36 -10.99 -5.40
C PHE A 56 5.96 -10.39 -5.25
N TRP A 57 5.63 -9.38 -6.05
CA TRP A 57 4.31 -8.74 -5.96
C TRP A 57 3.16 -9.65 -6.38
N LYS A 58 3.37 -10.57 -7.34
CA LYS A 58 2.41 -11.63 -7.64
C LYS A 58 2.18 -12.53 -6.43
N ARG A 59 3.23 -12.93 -5.71
CA ARG A 59 3.11 -13.73 -4.47
C ARG A 59 2.38 -12.98 -3.36
N VAL A 60 2.72 -11.70 -3.15
CA VAL A 60 1.97 -10.83 -2.21
C VAL A 60 0.49 -10.77 -2.58
N CYS A 61 0.19 -10.60 -3.86
CA CYS A 61 -1.19 -10.53 -4.35
C CYS A 61 -1.95 -11.85 -4.11
N ASN A 62 -1.30 -13.00 -4.31
CA ASN A 62 -1.90 -14.31 -4.04
C ASN A 62 -2.20 -14.49 -2.55
N TYR A 63 -1.26 -14.12 -1.66
CA TYR A 63 -1.50 -14.14 -0.21
C TYR A 63 -2.63 -13.19 0.20
N TYR A 64 -2.70 -12.01 -0.43
CA TYR A 64 -3.79 -11.05 -0.22
C TYR A 64 -5.15 -11.66 -0.61
N HIS A 65 -5.28 -12.29 -1.78
CA HIS A 65 -6.52 -12.94 -2.21
C HIS A 65 -6.91 -14.14 -1.34
N GLY A 66 -5.93 -14.82 -0.73
CA GLY A 66 -6.17 -15.90 0.23
C GLY A 66 -6.65 -15.43 1.61
N CYS A 67 -6.66 -14.13 1.88
CA CYS A 67 -7.09 -13.59 3.17
C CYS A 67 -8.62 -13.57 3.29
N THR A 68 -9.14 -14.15 4.37
CA THR A 68 -10.59 -14.21 4.64
C THR A 68 -11.25 -12.83 4.73
N ALA A 69 -10.49 -11.80 5.13
CA ALA A 69 -10.96 -10.42 5.23
C ALA A 69 -11.30 -9.78 3.87
N VAL A 70 -10.86 -10.36 2.76
CA VAL A 70 -11.10 -9.83 1.41
C VAL A 70 -11.78 -10.82 0.46
N LYS A 71 -12.25 -11.97 0.97
CA LYS A 71 -12.82 -13.06 0.17
C LYS A 71 -14.02 -12.63 -0.70
N ASP A 72 -14.84 -11.70 -0.19
CA ASP A 72 -16.06 -11.23 -0.86
C ASP A 72 -15.80 -10.00 -1.74
N PHE A 73 -14.56 -9.53 -1.79
CA PHE A 73 -14.19 -8.39 -2.60
C PHE A 73 -13.70 -8.84 -3.98
N PRO A 74 -13.91 -8.04 -5.04
CA PRO A 74 -13.34 -8.37 -6.34
C PRO A 74 -11.80 -8.48 -6.26
N PRO A 75 -11.16 -9.31 -7.11
CA PRO A 75 -9.71 -9.44 -7.10
C PRO A 75 -9.05 -8.12 -7.50
N ARG A 76 -7.91 -7.82 -6.86
CA ARG A 76 -7.00 -6.74 -7.25
C ARG A 76 -5.80 -7.29 -8.00
N LEU A 77 -5.25 -6.51 -8.92
CA LEU A 77 -4.02 -6.89 -9.63
C LEU A 77 -2.78 -6.61 -8.78
N TRP A 78 -1.71 -7.38 -8.99
CA TRP A 78 -0.47 -7.26 -8.22
C TRP A 78 0.15 -5.84 -8.27
N ASN A 79 0.03 -5.16 -9.40
CA ASN A 79 0.50 -3.78 -9.61
C ASN A 79 -0.34 -2.78 -8.80
N THR A 80 -1.64 -3.01 -8.65
CA THR A 80 -2.50 -2.21 -7.75
C THR A 80 -2.11 -2.43 -6.29
N CYS A 81 -1.84 -3.67 -5.88
CA CYS A 81 -1.33 -3.99 -4.54
C CYS A 81 0.03 -3.32 -4.27
N LYS A 82 0.97 -3.37 -5.23
CA LYS A 82 2.27 -2.67 -5.15
C LYS A 82 2.09 -1.17 -4.93
N GLN A 83 1.25 -0.53 -5.73
CA GLN A 83 0.98 0.91 -5.62
C GLN A 83 0.41 1.27 -4.25
N ARG A 84 -0.58 0.49 -3.76
CA ARG A 84 -1.17 0.73 -2.44
C ARG A 84 -0.15 0.52 -1.33
N TRP A 85 0.62 -0.57 -1.36
CA TRP A 85 1.67 -0.81 -0.38
C TRP A 85 2.69 0.33 -0.33
N THR A 86 3.10 0.84 -1.50
CA THR A 86 4.08 1.94 -1.58
C THR A 86 3.56 3.17 -0.85
N LYS A 87 2.25 3.47 -1.01
CA LYS A 87 1.59 4.56 -0.27
C LYS A 87 1.51 4.29 1.22
N ILE A 88 1.05 3.09 1.64
CA ILE A 88 0.98 2.69 3.04
C ILE A 88 2.37 2.81 3.71
N ASN A 89 3.39 2.22 3.10
CA ASN A 89 4.74 2.22 3.64
C ASN A 89 5.27 3.64 3.81
N LYS A 90 5.05 4.53 2.82
CA LYS A 90 5.46 5.93 2.91
C LYS A 90 4.78 6.64 4.08
N GLU A 91 3.45 6.58 4.18
CA GLU A 91 2.69 7.27 5.23
C GLU A 91 3.04 6.73 6.63
N VAL A 92 3.18 5.41 6.77
CA VAL A 92 3.60 4.77 8.02
C VAL A 92 5.02 5.19 8.42
N GLN A 93 5.95 5.29 7.47
CA GLN A 93 7.31 5.77 7.75
C GLN A 93 7.34 7.23 8.22
N LEU A 94 6.53 8.10 7.60
CA LEU A 94 6.40 9.49 8.03
C LEU A 94 5.85 9.56 9.46
N PHE A 95 4.79 8.81 9.75
CA PHE A 95 4.24 8.74 11.09
C PHE A 95 5.22 8.18 12.12
N CYS A 96 6.04 7.18 11.78
CA CYS A 96 7.13 6.73 12.65
C CYS A 96 8.10 7.87 13.00
N GLY A 97 8.44 8.75 12.04
CA GLY A 97 9.28 9.92 12.31
C GLY A 97 8.63 10.88 13.32
N CYS A 98 7.34 11.18 13.13
CA CYS A 98 6.58 12.01 14.07
C CYS A 98 6.46 11.36 15.45
N PHE A 99 6.25 10.04 15.51
CA PHE A 99 6.19 9.29 16.77
C PHE A 99 7.54 9.27 17.50
N ASP A 100 8.65 9.09 16.77
CA ASP A 100 10.00 9.17 17.34
C ASP A 100 10.30 10.58 17.87
N GLN A 101 9.86 11.63 17.17
CA GLN A 101 9.97 13.02 17.62
C GLN A 101 9.13 13.27 18.88
N ALA A 102 7.88 12.80 18.91
CA ALA A 102 7.01 12.87 20.09
C ALA A 102 7.64 12.15 21.28
N SER A 103 8.17 10.95 21.07
CA SER A 103 8.82 10.16 22.12
C SER A 103 10.04 10.87 22.71
N ARG A 104 10.79 11.63 21.92
CA ARG A 104 11.95 12.43 22.41
C ARG A 104 11.55 13.67 23.20
N GLN A 105 10.38 14.23 22.91
CA GLN A 105 9.84 15.39 23.62
C GLN A 105 9.01 14.99 24.86
N ALA A 106 8.78 13.69 25.04
CA ALA A 106 8.01 13.19 26.16
C ALA A 106 8.71 13.47 27.49
N THR A 107 7.97 14.05 28.44
CA THR A 107 8.47 14.32 29.80
C THR A 107 8.04 13.21 30.77
N SER A 108 8.72 13.10 31.91
CA SER A 108 8.37 12.12 32.94
C SER A 108 6.92 12.31 33.41
N GLY A 109 6.08 11.29 33.23
CA GLY A 109 4.67 11.30 33.62
C GLY A 109 3.67 11.31 32.46
N GLN A 110 4.14 11.43 31.20
CA GLN A 110 3.26 11.28 30.03
C GLN A 110 2.98 9.81 29.73
N SER A 111 1.72 9.52 29.45
CA SER A 111 1.28 8.19 29.03
C SER A 111 1.62 7.93 27.56
N ASP A 112 1.58 6.66 27.15
CA ASP A 112 1.70 6.30 25.73
C ASP A 112 0.65 7.03 24.87
N ASP A 113 -0.57 7.22 25.39
CA ASP A 113 -1.64 7.92 24.68
C ASP A 113 -1.29 9.40 24.43
N ASP A 114 -0.68 10.07 25.41
CA ASP A 114 -0.21 11.45 25.25
C ASP A 114 0.85 11.57 24.15
N ILE A 115 1.77 10.60 24.09
CA ILE A 115 2.80 10.52 23.04
C ILE A 115 2.14 10.30 21.68
N PHE A 116 1.13 9.43 21.59
CA PHE A 116 0.35 9.24 20.35
C PHE A 116 -0.33 10.52 19.90
N GLN A 117 -1.06 11.21 20.80
CA GLN A 117 -1.73 12.46 20.47
C GLN A 117 -0.73 13.52 19.97
N MET A 118 0.46 13.59 20.57
CA MET A 118 1.53 14.47 20.10
C MET A 118 2.06 14.07 18.72
N ALA A 119 2.23 12.77 18.46
CA ALA A 119 2.65 12.27 17.15
C ALA A 119 1.66 12.63 16.03
N TYR A 120 0.34 12.52 16.28
CA TYR A 120 -0.68 12.96 15.33
C TYR A 120 -0.62 14.47 15.08
N LYS A 121 -0.39 15.27 16.12
CA LYS A 121 -0.23 16.72 15.97
C LYS A 121 0.96 17.07 15.09
N PHE A 122 2.12 16.44 15.31
CA PHE A 122 3.30 16.62 14.46
C PHE A 122 3.02 16.19 13.02
N TYR A 123 2.40 15.03 12.82
CA TYR A 123 2.04 14.56 11.48
C TYR A 123 1.14 15.56 10.73
N TYR A 124 0.11 16.08 11.40
CA TYR A 124 -0.78 17.07 10.80
C TYR A 124 -0.06 18.40 10.51
N GLN A 125 0.81 18.84 11.42
CA GLN A 125 1.60 20.05 11.24
C GLN A 125 2.51 19.95 10.01
N ASP A 126 3.16 18.80 9.80
CA ASP A 126 4.12 18.59 8.72
C ASP A 126 3.46 18.26 7.37
N HIS A 127 2.37 17.50 7.38
CA HIS A 127 1.76 16.95 6.16
C HIS A 127 0.38 17.51 5.82
N LYS A 128 -0.16 18.39 6.68
CA LYS A 128 -1.47 19.05 6.50
C LYS A 128 -2.62 18.07 6.25
N THR A 129 -2.49 16.84 6.74
CA THR A 129 -3.48 15.76 6.61
C THR A 129 -3.48 14.90 7.87
N ASN A 130 -4.61 14.29 8.19
CA ASN A 130 -4.69 13.35 9.31
C ASN A 130 -4.08 12.00 8.90
N PHE A 131 -3.30 11.41 9.79
CA PHE A 131 -2.87 10.03 9.64
C PHE A 131 -4.06 9.10 9.87
N ILE A 132 -4.33 8.19 8.92
CA ILE A 132 -5.50 7.28 8.96
C ILE A 132 -5.11 5.80 8.87
N LEU A 133 -3.82 5.49 8.93
CA LEU A 133 -3.28 4.14 8.72
C LEU A 133 -2.80 3.49 10.02
N ASP A 134 -3.52 3.72 11.11
CA ASP A 134 -3.22 3.17 12.43
C ASP A 134 -3.12 1.65 12.47
N HIS A 135 -4.03 0.97 11.78
CA HIS A 135 -4.00 -0.49 11.63
C HIS A 135 -2.69 -0.96 10.99
N ALA A 136 -2.21 -0.26 9.96
CA ALA A 136 -0.98 -0.62 9.27
C ALA A 136 0.25 -0.33 10.14
N TRP A 137 0.29 0.83 10.80
CA TRP A 137 1.41 1.16 11.69
C TRP A 137 1.52 0.20 12.88
N ARG A 138 0.39 -0.16 13.52
CA ARG A 138 0.37 -1.13 14.62
C ARG A 138 0.88 -2.51 14.19
N ALA A 139 0.56 -2.95 12.97
CA ALA A 139 1.06 -4.21 12.42
C ALA A 139 2.56 -4.16 12.08
N LEU A 140 3.08 -3.01 11.67
CA LEU A 140 4.45 -2.87 11.15
C LEU A 140 5.49 -2.45 12.21
N ARG A 141 5.09 -1.70 13.24
CA ARG A 141 6.01 -1.05 14.20
C ARG A 141 6.97 -2.02 14.91
N ASN A 142 6.57 -3.27 15.08
CA ASN A 142 7.34 -4.31 15.79
C ASN A 142 8.03 -5.31 14.85
N ASP A 143 7.82 -5.23 13.53
CA ASP A 143 8.44 -6.15 12.58
C ASP A 143 9.90 -5.74 12.30
N GLN A 144 10.85 -6.54 12.79
CA GLN A 144 12.27 -6.23 12.68
C GLN A 144 12.74 -6.13 11.22
N LYS A 145 12.21 -6.96 10.32
CA LYS A 145 12.61 -6.99 8.91
C LYS A 145 12.17 -5.73 8.19
N TRP A 146 10.91 -5.34 8.38
CA TRP A 146 10.36 -4.09 7.85
C TRP A 146 11.15 -2.88 8.36
N ARG A 147 11.47 -2.84 9.66
CA ARG A 147 12.30 -1.77 10.24
C ARG A 147 13.67 -1.70 9.57
N SER A 148 14.37 -2.82 9.43
CA SER A 148 15.70 -2.87 8.79
C SER A 148 15.65 -2.39 7.33
N LEU A 149 14.73 -2.93 6.53
CA LEU A 149 14.54 -2.55 5.11
C LEU A 149 14.26 -1.05 4.91
N ASN A 150 13.69 -0.40 5.91
CA ASN A 150 13.32 1.01 5.87
C ASN A 150 14.37 1.93 6.50
N ARG A 151 15.26 1.43 7.38
CA ARG A 151 16.43 2.18 7.86
C ARG A 151 17.53 2.26 6.80
N ASP A 152 17.72 1.20 6.02
CA ASP A 152 18.80 1.13 5.03
C ASP A 152 18.57 2.04 3.82
N LYS A 153 17.31 2.34 3.49
CA LYS A 153 16.96 3.29 2.42
C LYS A 153 17.39 4.73 2.70
N GLY A 154 17.61 5.10 3.97
CA GLY A 154 18.10 6.43 4.35
C GLY A 154 19.60 6.64 4.12
N LYS A 155 20.39 5.56 3.97
CA LYS A 155 21.85 5.65 3.83
C LYS A 155 22.34 5.73 2.37
N THR A 156 21.52 5.32 1.41
CA THR A 156 21.95 5.22 0.00
C THR A 156 22.01 6.58 -0.72
N GLN A 157 21.39 7.64 -0.18
CA GLN A 157 21.43 8.98 -0.79
C GLN A 157 22.57 9.89 -0.29
N SER A 158 23.39 9.47 0.70
CA SER A 158 24.46 10.32 1.28
C SER A 158 25.89 9.94 0.83
N LYS A 159 26.05 9.32 -0.34
CA LYS A 159 27.37 9.13 -0.95
C LYS A 159 27.38 9.53 -2.42
N LYS A 160 27.36 10.83 -2.66
CA LYS A 160 28.06 11.47 -3.79
C LYS A 160 28.60 12.83 -3.32
N SER A 161 29.69 12.75 -2.55
CA SER A 161 30.61 13.86 -2.32
C SER A 161 32.02 13.29 -2.38
N THR A 162 32.92 14.04 -3.05
CA THR A 162 34.33 13.76 -3.39
C THR A 162 34.54 12.77 -4.55
N ALA A 163 35.42 13.03 -5.52
CA ALA A 163 36.71 13.72 -5.50
C ALA A 163 36.96 14.47 -6.83
N THR A 164 37.46 15.71 -6.75
CA THR A 164 38.82 16.16 -7.18
C THR A 164 38.88 16.57 -8.64
#